data_AF-A0A1X7ULT2-F1
#
_entry.id   AF-A0A1X7ULT2-F1
#
_cell.length_a   1.000
_cell.length_b   1.000
_cell.length_c   1.000
_cell.angle_alpha   90.00
_cell.angle_beta   90.00
_cell.angle_gamma   90.00
#
_symmetry.space_group_name_H-M   'P 1'
#
loop_
_entity.id
_entity.type
_entity.pdbx_description
1 polymer ?
#
loop_
_entity_poly.entity_id
_entity_poly.type
_entity_poly.pdbx_seq_one_letter_code
_entity_poly.pdbx_strand_id
1 'polypeptide(L)'
;MRWLRGVNLLFQLQIANMATASVKRNKLFLKRRIKVLHYINRNPGCGANKVATVLDCGKTQIQSIIKSIARLVELLQKRHDMKQMTMSGECGDVSEATVTGWHNRVKSLIAGYSPEDIWNTDETGCFYHALPDKSLSDKATQCKGGKKAKEKLTISSLPT
;
A
#
# COMPACT_ATOMS: atom_id res chain seq x y z
N MET A 1 46.33 27.61 40.99
CA MET A 1 45.81 26.76 39.89
C MET A 1 44.37 27.12 39.49
N ARG A 2 44.14 28.32 38.93
CA ARG A 2 42.79 28.83 38.57
C ARG A 2 42.59 29.00 37.06
N TRP A 3 43.69 29.02 36.29
CA TRP A 3 43.70 29.17 34.84
C TRP A 3 43.28 27.90 34.07
N LEU A 4 43.66 26.70 34.54
CA LEU A 4 43.33 25.43 33.86
C LEU A 4 41.82 25.11 33.85
N ARG A 5 41.05 25.60 34.82
CA ARG A 5 39.59 25.36 34.88
C ARG A 5 38.82 26.19 33.84
N GLY A 6 39.28 27.41 33.55
CA GLY A 6 38.63 28.29 32.57
C GLY A 6 38.78 27.79 31.14
N VAL A 7 39.95 27.24 30.79
CA VAL A 7 40.19 26.66 29.46
C VAL A 7 39.39 25.37 29.25
N ASN A 8 39.28 24.53 30.29
CA ASN A 8 38.45 23.33 30.23
C ASN A 8 36.97 23.68 30.07
N LEU A 9 36.46 24.70 30.78
CA LEU A 9 35.07 25.12 30.65
C LEU A 9 34.76 25.67 29.25
N LEU A 10 35.68 26.44 28.66
CA LEU A 10 35.55 26.93 27.28
C LEU A 10 35.62 25.80 26.26
N PHE A 11 36.49 24.81 26.45
CA PHE A 11 36.58 23.64 25.57
C PHE A 11 35.33 22.77 25.67
N GLN A 12 34.78 22.58 26.87
CA GLN A 12 33.52 21.87 27.10
C GLN A 12 32.32 22.64 26.54
N LEU A 13 32.28 23.96 26.65
CA LEU A 13 31.26 24.81 26.02
C LEU A 13 31.35 24.76 24.49
N GLN A 14 32.55 24.71 23.92
CA GLN A 14 32.77 24.56 22.48
C GLN A 14 32.27 23.19 21.98
N ILE A 15 32.59 22.11 22.70
CA ILE A 15 32.11 20.75 22.40
C ILE A 15 30.58 20.67 22.52
N ALA A 16 30.01 21.28 23.56
CA ALA A 16 28.55 21.34 23.76
C ALA A 16 27.85 22.14 22.64
N ASN A 17 28.43 23.26 22.18
CA ASN A 17 27.90 24.03 21.04
C ASN A 17 28.02 23.29 19.69
N MET A 18 29.06 22.47 19.51
CA MET A 18 29.17 21.60 18.33
C MET A 18 28.15 20.45 18.35
N ALA A 19 27.78 19.97 19.54
CA ALA A 19 26.74 18.95 19.74
C ALA A 19 25.30 19.49 19.60
N THR A 20 25.09 20.80 19.77
CA THR A 20 23.77 21.46 19.65
C THR A 20 23.57 22.19 18.32
N ALA A 21 24.56 22.18 17.42
CA ALA A 21 24.39 22.69 16.07
C ALA A 21 23.29 21.89 15.35
N SER A 22 22.11 22.50 15.19
CA SER A 22 21.00 21.93 14.44
C SER A 22 21.46 21.66 13.01
N VAL A 23 21.77 20.40 12.71
CA VAL A 23 22.06 19.95 11.34
C VAL A 23 20.88 20.38 10.47
N LYS A 24 21.12 21.34 9.56
CA LYS A 24 20.10 21.80 8.62
C LYS A 24 19.52 20.57 7.92
N ARG A 25 18.26 20.26 8.21
CA ARG A 25 17.58 19.08 7.67
C ARG A 25 17.67 19.11 6.14
N ASN A 26 18.45 18.19 5.57
CA ASN A 26 18.59 18.03 4.13
C ASN A 26 17.21 17.77 3.52
N LYS A 27 16.62 18.79 2.90
CA LYS A 27 15.31 18.70 2.26
C LYS A 27 15.41 17.66 1.14
N LEU A 28 14.62 16.58 1.23
CA LEU A 28 14.60 15.57 0.18
C LEU A 28 14.27 16.22 -1.17
N PHE A 29 15.19 16.10 -2.14
CA PHE A 29 14.98 16.56 -3.50
C PHE A 29 13.80 15.85 -4.16
N LEU A 30 13.15 16.51 -5.13
CA LEU A 30 11.96 16.02 -5.83
C LEU A 30 12.13 14.58 -6.35
N LYS A 31 13.29 14.26 -6.92
CA LYS A 31 13.64 12.90 -7.39
C LYS A 31 13.56 11.84 -6.28
N ARG A 32 14.06 12.15 -5.06
CA ARG A 32 13.96 11.23 -3.91
C ARG A 32 12.51 11.10 -3.43
N ARG A 33 11.73 12.19 -3.43
CA ARG A 33 10.30 12.17 -3.03
C ARG A 33 9.46 11.30 -3.97
N ILE A 34 9.73 11.38 -5.28
CA ILE A 34 9.08 10.54 -6.30
C ILE A 34 9.46 9.05 -6.11
N LYS A 35 10.73 8.75 -5.82
CA LYS A 35 11.15 7.37 -5.50
C LYS A 35 10.44 6.80 -4.27
N VAL A 36 10.28 7.61 -3.21
CA VAL A 36 9.52 7.21 -2.01
C VAL A 36 8.06 6.88 -2.37
N LEU A 37 7.42 7.70 -3.19
CA LEU A 37 6.04 7.47 -3.63
C LEU A 37 5.91 6.16 -4.43
N HIS A 38 6.78 5.94 -5.41
CA HIS A 38 6.76 4.70 -6.19
C HIS A 38 6.98 3.46 -5.31
N TYR A 39 7.89 3.53 -4.35
CA TYR A 39 8.18 2.43 -3.45
C TYR A 39 6.99 2.06 -2.57
N ILE A 40 6.31 3.08 -2.00
CA ILE A 40 5.12 2.89 -1.15
C ILE A 40 3.96 2.29 -1.96
N ASN A 41 3.74 2.76 -3.20
CA ASN A 41 2.69 2.23 -4.05
C ASN A 41 2.94 0.77 -4.47
N ARG A 42 4.22 0.38 -4.65
CA ARG A 42 4.59 -0.99 -5.02
C ARG A 42 4.54 -1.97 -3.83
N ASN A 43 4.50 -1.47 -2.60
CA ASN A 43 4.51 -2.26 -1.37
C ASN A 43 3.40 -1.78 -0.41
N PRO A 44 2.12 -2.07 -0.69
CA PRO A 44 1.02 -1.68 0.19
C PRO A 44 1.23 -2.28 1.60
N GLY A 45 1.02 -1.49 2.64
CA GLY A 45 1.22 -1.91 4.04
C GLY A 45 2.65 -1.82 4.58
N CYS A 46 3.62 -1.33 3.79
CA CYS A 46 4.97 -1.12 4.31
C CYS A 46 5.02 -0.01 5.38
N GLY A 47 5.52 -0.34 6.57
CA GLY A 47 5.71 0.64 7.64
C GLY A 47 6.80 1.65 7.31
N ALA A 48 6.62 2.90 7.75
CA ALA A 48 7.55 4.00 7.48
C ALA A 48 9.02 3.69 7.88
N ASN A 49 9.22 2.82 8.89
CA ASN A 49 10.55 2.34 9.29
C ASN A 49 11.23 1.53 8.17
N LYS A 50 10.50 0.63 7.52
CA LYS A 50 11.02 -0.24 6.44
C LYS A 50 11.32 0.56 5.17
N VAL A 51 10.55 1.62 4.92
CA VAL A 51 10.79 2.55 3.80
C VAL A 51 12.04 3.41 4.08
N ALA A 52 12.25 3.81 5.34
CA ALA A 52 13.39 4.60 5.76
C ALA A 52 14.71 3.85 5.59
N THR A 53 14.75 2.57 5.96
CA THR A 53 15.93 1.73 5.81
C THR A 53 16.25 1.45 4.35
N VAL A 54 15.25 1.13 3.52
CA VAL A 54 15.47 0.78 2.10
C VAL A 54 15.86 1.99 1.25
N LEU A 55 15.36 3.18 1.55
CA LEU A 55 15.62 4.39 0.76
C LEU A 55 16.68 5.31 1.36
N ASP A 56 17.32 4.89 2.46
CA ASP A 56 18.31 5.68 3.21
C ASP A 56 17.83 7.13 3.42
N CYS A 57 16.67 7.25 4.07
CA CYS A 57 15.98 8.51 4.31
C CYS A 57 15.49 8.57 5.76
N GLY A 58 15.48 9.77 6.35
CA GLY A 58 15.01 9.94 7.72
C GLY A 58 13.52 9.58 7.87
N LYS A 59 13.19 8.77 8.88
CA LYS A 59 11.81 8.34 9.20
C LYS A 59 10.82 9.50 9.24
N THR A 60 11.19 10.60 9.90
CA THR A 60 10.35 11.81 10.02
C THR A 60 10.07 12.46 8.66
N GLN A 61 11.01 12.37 7.73
CA GLN A 61 10.84 12.90 6.37
C GLN A 61 9.86 12.03 5.57
N ILE A 62 9.95 10.71 5.69
CA ILE A 62 9.00 9.78 5.07
C ILE A 62 7.59 10.00 5.63
N GLN A 63 7.46 10.12 6.95
CA GLN A 63 6.18 10.44 7.59
C GLN A 63 5.61 11.79 7.11
N SER A 64 6.46 12.81 6.97
CA SER A 64 6.06 14.11 6.42
C SER A 64 5.61 14.01 4.95
N ILE A 65 6.32 13.22 4.14
CA ILE A 65 5.96 12.97 2.73
C ILE A 65 4.59 12.27 2.65
N ILE A 66 4.40 11.18 3.41
CA ILE A 66 3.13 10.45 3.47
C ILE A 66 2.00 11.39 3.88
N LYS A 67 2.21 12.17 4.95
CA LYS A 67 1.22 13.15 5.42
C LYS A 67 0.91 14.23 4.36
N SER A 68 1.93 14.69 3.63
CA SER A 68 1.74 15.67 2.57
C SER A 68 0.94 15.10 1.39
N ILE A 69 1.17 13.83 1.02
CA ILE A 69 0.43 13.15 -0.05
C ILE A 69 -1.04 12.94 0.36
N ALA A 70 -1.28 12.46 1.58
CA ALA A 70 -2.64 12.31 2.12
C ALA A 70 -3.40 13.64 2.09
N ARG A 71 -2.76 14.73 2.53
CA ARG A 71 -3.36 16.07 2.49
C ARG A 71 -3.67 16.55 1.06
N LEU A 72 -2.80 16.28 0.09
CA LEU A 72 -3.06 16.65 -1.30
C LEU A 72 -4.27 15.91 -1.86
N VAL A 73 -4.40 14.62 -1.56
CA VAL A 73 -5.54 13.80 -1.96
C VAL A 73 -6.85 14.35 -1.38
N GLU A 74 -6.87 14.71 -0.09
CA GLU A 74 -8.03 15.36 0.55
C GLU A 74 -8.41 16.69 -0.11
N LEU A 75 -7.41 17.53 -0.42
CA LEU A 75 -7.65 18.83 -1.07
C LEU A 75 -8.20 18.66 -2.48
N LEU A 76 -7.71 17.68 -3.25
CA LEU A 76 -8.22 17.37 -4.59
C LEU A 76 -9.66 16.86 -4.55
N GLN A 77 -9.96 15.95 -3.61
CA GLN A 77 -11.33 15.47 -3.39
C GLN A 77 -12.29 16.61 -3.07
N LYS A 78 -11.89 17.56 -2.21
CA LYS A 78 -12.72 18.73 -1.89
C LYS A 78 -12.89 19.70 -3.06
N ARG A 79 -11.82 19.99 -3.82
CA ARG A 79 -11.87 20.98 -4.91
C ARG A 79 -12.72 20.53 -6.09
N HIS A 80 -12.66 19.24 -6.41
CA HIS A 80 -13.33 18.69 -7.59
C HIS A 80 -14.56 17.87 -7.24
N ASP A 81 -15.01 17.92 -5.97
CA ASP A 81 -16.13 17.13 -5.48
C ASP A 81 -16.03 15.62 -5.78
N MET A 82 -14.80 15.11 -5.82
CA MET A 82 -14.50 13.71 -6.10
C MET A 82 -14.45 12.88 -4.81
N LYS A 83 -14.66 11.57 -4.92
CA LYS A 83 -14.49 10.61 -3.82
C LYS A 83 -13.53 9.51 -4.26
N GLN A 84 -12.74 8.99 -3.31
CA GLN A 84 -12.06 7.71 -3.54
C GLN A 84 -13.10 6.59 -3.52
N MET A 85 -13.22 5.87 -4.63
CA MET A 85 -14.11 4.73 -4.74
C MET A 85 -13.30 3.47 -5.01
N THR A 86 -13.73 2.37 -4.39
CA THR A 86 -13.24 1.03 -4.71
C THR A 86 -14.13 0.49 -5.81
N MET A 87 -13.54 0.12 -6.94
CA MET A 87 -14.27 -0.56 -8.00
C MET A 87 -14.54 -2.00 -7.58
N SER A 88 -15.81 -2.33 -7.31
CA SER A 88 -16.23 -3.72 -7.13
C SER A 88 -16.70 -4.26 -8.49
N GLY A 89 -15.99 -5.26 -9.01
CA GLY A 89 -16.27 -5.84 -10.33
C GLY A 89 -17.49 -6.75 -10.37
N GLU A 90 -17.93 -7.27 -9.22
CA GLU A 90 -18.83 -8.45 -9.14
C GLU A 90 -19.96 -8.27 -8.11
N CYS A 91 -20.29 -7.03 -7.75
CA CYS A 91 -21.37 -6.79 -6.79
C CYS A 91 -22.74 -7.13 -7.43
N GLY A 92 -23.27 -8.31 -7.09
CA GLY A 92 -24.66 -8.70 -7.37
C GLY A 92 -24.92 -9.46 -8.67
N ASP A 93 -23.90 -10.11 -9.26
CA ASP A 93 -24.05 -10.79 -10.56
C ASP A 93 -24.73 -12.18 -10.47
N VAL A 94 -24.80 -12.79 -9.27
CA VAL A 94 -25.33 -14.14 -9.09
C VAL A 94 -26.49 -14.15 -8.10
N SER A 95 -27.62 -14.74 -8.52
CA SER A 95 -28.80 -14.88 -7.66
C SER A 95 -28.60 -15.97 -6.60
N GLU A 96 -29.23 -15.81 -5.43
CA GLU A 96 -29.19 -16.81 -4.36
C GLU A 96 -29.73 -18.18 -4.82
N ALA A 97 -30.79 -18.17 -5.64
CA ALA A 97 -31.35 -19.39 -6.24
C ALA A 97 -30.32 -20.14 -7.12
N THR A 98 -29.50 -19.40 -7.86
CA THR A 98 -28.41 -19.98 -8.68
C THR A 98 -27.36 -20.64 -7.77
N VAL A 99 -26.98 -19.99 -6.66
CA VAL A 99 -26.02 -20.54 -5.70
C VAL A 99 -26.55 -21.84 -5.07
N THR A 100 -27.81 -21.85 -4.62
CA THR A 100 -28.44 -23.05 -4.03
C THR A 100 -28.54 -24.18 -5.06
N GLY A 101 -28.88 -23.87 -6.32
CA GLY A 101 -28.93 -24.86 -7.41
C GLY A 101 -27.56 -25.51 -7.66
N TRP A 102 -26.50 -24.72 -7.72
CA TRP A 102 -25.13 -25.23 -7.88
C TRP A 102 -24.69 -26.08 -6.70
N HIS A 103 -25.03 -25.68 -5.47
CA HIS A 103 -24.68 -26.44 -4.28
C HIS A 103 -25.30 -27.86 -4.30
N ASN A 104 -26.57 -27.97 -4.70
CA ASN A 104 -27.23 -29.27 -4.84
C ASN A 104 -26.63 -30.12 -5.96
N ARG A 105 -26.27 -29.48 -7.08
CA ARG A 105 -25.62 -30.16 -8.22
C ARG A 105 -24.26 -30.73 -7.83
N VAL A 106 -23.43 -29.98 -7.10
CA VAL A 106 -22.12 -30.48 -6.64
C VAL A 106 -22.28 -31.72 -5.77
N LYS A 107 -23.24 -31.72 -4.82
CA LYS A 107 -23.54 -32.90 -3.99
C LYS A 107 -23.89 -34.14 -4.82
N SER A 108 -24.64 -33.97 -5.90
CA SER A 108 -24.97 -35.09 -6.80
C SER A 108 -23.78 -35.59 -7.60
N LEU A 109 -22.83 -34.72 -7.97
CA LEU A 109 -21.66 -35.08 -8.78
C LEU A 109 -20.61 -35.84 -7.97
N ILE A 110 -20.45 -35.50 -6.69
CA ILE A 110 -19.52 -36.17 -5.79
C ILE A 110 -20.11 -37.42 -5.14
N ALA A 111 -21.40 -37.72 -5.38
CA ALA A 111 -22.05 -38.90 -4.84
C ALA A 111 -21.40 -40.18 -5.39
N GLY A 112 -20.81 -40.98 -4.51
CA GLY A 112 -20.13 -42.23 -4.88
C GLY A 112 -18.60 -42.15 -4.92
N TYR A 113 -18.02 -40.96 -4.74
CA TYR A 113 -16.58 -40.78 -4.57
C TYR A 113 -16.21 -40.81 -3.08
N SER A 114 -15.06 -41.40 -2.74
CA SER A 114 -14.50 -41.28 -1.39
C SER A 114 -14.11 -39.82 -1.14
N PRO A 115 -14.21 -39.30 0.09
CA PRO A 115 -13.69 -37.97 0.43
C PRO A 115 -12.22 -37.78 0.04
N GLU A 116 -11.46 -38.87 0.04
CA GLU A 116 -10.05 -38.91 -0.38
C GLU A 116 -9.87 -38.62 -1.87
N ASP A 117 -10.87 -38.95 -2.70
CA ASP A 117 -10.84 -38.77 -4.15
C ASP A 117 -11.35 -37.40 -4.63
N ILE A 118 -11.76 -36.54 -3.70
CA ILE A 118 -12.35 -35.23 -3.99
C ILE A 118 -11.29 -34.15 -3.80
N TRP A 119 -10.63 -33.76 -4.89
CA TRP A 119 -9.66 -32.67 -4.89
C TRP A 119 -10.22 -31.38 -5.47
N ASN A 120 -9.91 -30.26 -4.82
CA ASN A 120 -10.12 -28.94 -5.38
C ASN A 120 -8.90 -28.58 -6.24
N THR A 121 -9.09 -28.36 -7.54
CA THR A 121 -8.11 -27.67 -8.37
C THR A 121 -8.54 -26.22 -8.48
N ASP A 122 -7.79 -25.33 -7.83
CA ASP A 122 -8.05 -23.90 -7.91
C ASP A 122 -7.05 -23.25 -8.87
N GLU A 123 -7.58 -22.45 -9.79
CA GLU A 123 -6.79 -21.62 -10.70
C GLU A 123 -6.61 -20.24 -10.06
N THR A 124 -5.43 -19.98 -9.51
CA THR A 124 -5.11 -18.64 -9.03
C THR A 124 -4.59 -17.79 -10.18
N GLY A 125 -5.30 -16.70 -10.49
CA GLY A 125 -4.84 -15.67 -11.42
C GLY A 125 -4.00 -14.61 -10.70
N CYS A 126 -2.70 -14.53 -10.99
CA CYS A 126 -1.82 -13.47 -10.49
C CYS A 126 -1.79 -12.30 -11.49
N PHE A 127 -2.32 -11.14 -11.10
CA PHE A 127 -2.30 -9.94 -11.93
C PHE A 127 -1.03 -9.12 -11.70
N TYR A 128 -0.23 -8.91 -12.74
CA TYR A 128 1.04 -8.15 -12.64
C TYR A 128 0.96 -6.74 -13.24
N HIS A 129 -0.09 -6.42 -14.01
CA HIS A 129 -0.42 -5.07 -14.50
C HIS A 129 -1.75 -4.54 -13.96
N ALA A 130 -2.16 -4.98 -12.76
CA ALA A 130 -3.41 -4.51 -12.18
C ALA A 130 -3.34 -3.00 -11.87
N LEU A 131 -4.35 -2.25 -12.33
CA LEU A 131 -4.57 -0.89 -11.87
C LEU A 131 -4.88 -0.88 -10.36
N PRO A 132 -4.54 0.20 -9.63
CA PRO A 132 -4.86 0.31 -8.21
C PRO A 132 -6.36 0.11 -7.94
N ASP A 133 -6.70 -0.47 -6.79
CA ASP A 133 -8.08 -0.81 -6.42
C ASP A 133 -8.95 0.40 -6.10
N LYS A 134 -8.31 1.53 -5.80
CA LYS A 134 -8.96 2.78 -5.46
C LYS A 134 -8.67 3.81 -6.56
N SER A 135 -9.73 4.32 -7.17
CA SER A 135 -9.67 5.44 -8.11
C SER A 135 -10.35 6.66 -7.49
N LEU A 136 -9.94 7.85 -7.93
CA LEU A 136 -10.70 9.08 -7.69
C LEU A 136 -11.77 9.17 -8.78
N SER A 137 -13.03 9.28 -8.37
CA SER A 137 -14.16 9.40 -9.30
C SER A 137 -15.16 10.44 -8.80
N ASP A 138 -15.96 10.96 -9.72
CA ASP A 138 -17.01 11.91 -9.40
C ASP A 138 -18.05 11.26 -8.48
N LYS A 139 -18.52 12.01 -7.48
CA LYS A 139 -19.51 11.52 -6.51
C LYS A 139 -20.83 11.06 -7.14
N ALA A 140 -21.19 11.65 -8.28
CA ALA A 140 -22.44 11.35 -8.99
C ALA A 140 -22.37 10.04 -9.81
N THR A 141 -21.17 9.57 -10.14
CA THR A 141 -20.99 8.36 -10.94
C THR A 141 -20.64 7.19 -10.04
N GLN A 142 -21.55 6.23 -9.90
CA GLN A 142 -21.21 4.95 -9.31
C GLN A 142 -20.26 4.23 -10.27
N CYS A 143 -19.00 4.00 -9.87
CA CYS A 143 -18.05 3.22 -10.68
C CYS A 143 -18.44 1.74 -10.68
N LYS A 144 -19.43 1.39 -11.51
CA LYS A 144 -19.84 0.02 -11.83
C LYS A 144 -19.32 -0.35 -13.23
N GLY A 145 -18.90 -1.59 -13.41
CA GLY A 145 -18.64 -2.15 -14.74
C GLY A 145 -17.30 -1.82 -15.39
N GLY A 146 -16.37 -1.17 -14.70
CA GLY A 146 -15.02 -0.97 -15.25
C GLY A 146 -14.22 -2.27 -15.23
N LYS A 147 -14.08 -2.91 -16.39
CA LYS A 147 -13.17 -4.05 -16.57
C LYS A 147 -11.74 -3.51 -16.61
N LYS A 148 -10.97 -3.75 -15.55
CA LYS A 148 -9.51 -3.55 -15.57
C LYS A 148 -8.91 -4.47 -16.64
N ALA A 149 -7.82 -4.04 -17.30
CA ALA A 149 -7.01 -4.95 -18.09
C ALA A 149 -6.56 -6.11 -17.18
N LYS A 150 -7.04 -7.32 -17.49
CA LYS A 150 -6.83 -8.55 -16.69
C LYS A 150 -5.63 -9.33 -17.24
N GLU A 151 -4.51 -8.65 -17.46
CA GLU A 151 -3.25 -9.35 -17.76
C GLU A 151 -2.83 -10.13 -16.52
N LYS A 152 -2.92 -11.46 -16.62
CA LYS A 152 -2.71 -12.38 -15.50
C LYS A 152 -1.87 -13.56 -15.93
N LEU A 153 -1.08 -14.05 -15.00
CA LEU A 153 -0.50 -15.39 -15.05
C LEU A 153 -1.47 -16.32 -14.34
N THR A 154 -1.92 -17.37 -15.02
CA THR A 154 -2.74 -18.42 -14.41
C THR A 154 -1.81 -19.48 -13.84
N ILE A 155 -1.96 -19.77 -12.55
CA ILE A 155 -1.25 -20.84 -11.86
C ILE A 155 -2.29 -21.83 -11.37
N SER A 156 -2.23 -23.05 -11.87
CA SER A 156 -3.01 -24.18 -11.35
C SER A 156 -2.17 -24.91 -10.33
N SER A 157 -2.62 -24.95 -9.07
CA SER A 157 -2.03 -25.82 -8.06
C SER A 157 -2.95 -27.00 -7.84
N LEU A 158 -2.40 -28.20 -7.96
CA LEU A 158 -3.05 -29.40 -7.43
C LEU A 158 -2.70 -29.52 -5.95
N PRO A 159 -3.64 -29.97 -5.10
CA PRO A 159 -3.33 -30.24 -3.70
C PRO A 159 -2.29 -31.36 -3.65
N THR A 160 -1.15 -31.10 -3.02
CA THR A 160 -0.08 -32.07 -2.73
C THR A 160 -0.41 -32.90 -1.52
#